data_AF-A0A8T4I0J4-F1
#
_entry.id   AF-A0A8T4I0J4-F1
#
_cell.length_a   1.000
_cell.length_b   1.000
_cell.length_c   1.000
_cell.angle_alpha   90.00
_cell.angle_beta   90.00
_cell.angle_gamma   90.00
#
_symmetry.space_group_name_H-M   'P 1'
#
loop_
_entity.id
_entity.type
_entity.pdbx_description
1 polymer ?
#
loop_
_entity_poly.entity_id
_entity_poly.type
_entity_poly.pdbx_seq_one_letter_code
_entity_poly.pdbx_strand_id
1 'polypeptide(L)' 'PVAFFADPGSGFDESDGERYWDGYIDAWAQRYGRRLKLKAVSGGANRHAVMWDMRDRRRQQTFTEAVDRFYRDVLER' A
#
# COMPACT_ATOMS: atom_id res chain seq x y z
N PRO A 1 15.18 6.81 1.09
CA PRO A 1 14.15 6.88 0.02
C PRO A 1 12.82 7.36 0.62
N VAL A 2 11.99 8.11 -0.10
CA VAL A 2 10.68 8.55 0.40
C VAL A 2 9.59 7.67 -0.19
N ALA A 3 8.80 7.05 0.67
CA ALA A 3 7.65 6.20 0.34
C ALA A 3 6.45 6.65 1.19
N PHE A 4 5.25 6.45 0.66
CA PHE A 4 4.01 6.63 1.42
C PHE A 4 3.00 5.60 0.93
N PHE A 5 2.78 4.57 1.74
CA PHE A 5 1.89 3.46 1.42
C PHE A 5 0.68 3.47 2.35
N ALA A 6 -0.49 3.16 1.80
CA ALA A 6 -1.74 3.11 2.57
C ALA A 6 -2.50 1.81 2.26
N ASP A 7 -2.87 1.10 3.31
CA ASP A 7 -3.85 0.01 3.22
C ASP A 7 -5.25 0.59 3.51
N PRO A 8 -6.20 0.55 2.56
CA PRO A 8 -7.58 0.97 2.80
C PRO A 8 -8.34 0.02 3.75
N GLY A 9 -7.81 -1.17 4.03
CA GLY A 9 -8.45 -2.16 4.88
C GLY A 9 -9.82 -2.59 4.34
N SER A 10 -10.71 -2.99 5.24
CA SER A 10 -12.11 -3.32 4.93
C SER A 10 -13.07 -2.16 5.21
N GLY A 11 -12.60 -0.91 5.16
CA GLY A 11 -13.44 0.25 5.41
C GLY A 11 -14.47 0.44 4.28
N PHE A 12 -15.73 0.25 4.60
CA PHE A 12 -16.87 0.58 3.74
C PHE A 12 -17.68 1.69 4.39
N ASP A 13 -18.22 2.60 3.58
CA ASP A 13 -19.19 3.56 4.05
C ASP A 13 -20.54 2.84 4.27
N GLU A 14 -21.15 3.07 5.43
CA GLU A 14 -22.41 2.43 5.83
C GLU A 14 -23.60 2.92 5.00
N SER A 15 -23.48 4.08 4.34
CA SER A 15 -24.57 4.74 3.62
C SER A 15 -24.76 4.25 2.17
N ASP A 16 -23.68 3.91 1.49
CA ASP A 16 -23.69 3.49 0.07
C ASP A 16 -22.94 2.16 -0.19
N GLY A 17 -22.24 1.62 0.81
CA GLY A 17 -21.44 0.40 0.68
C GLY A 17 -20.14 0.60 -0.10
N GLU A 18 -19.76 1.84 -0.42
CA GLU A 18 -18.56 2.14 -1.18
C GLU A 18 -17.29 2.09 -0.32
N ARG A 19 -16.14 1.95 -0.99
CA ARG A 19 -14.84 1.94 -0.30
C ARG A 19 -14.44 3.35 0.12
N TYR A 20 -14.73 3.66 1.39
CA TYR A 20 -14.54 4.99 1.98
C TYR A 20 -13.16 5.61 1.71
N TRP A 21 -12.08 4.82 1.83
CA TRP A 21 -10.70 5.34 1.73
C TRP A 21 -10.16 5.47 0.31
N ASP A 22 -10.73 4.75 -0.66
CA ASP A 22 -10.14 4.60 -1.99
C ASP A 22 -10.00 5.96 -2.68
N GLY A 23 -11.03 6.81 -2.64
CA GLY A 23 -11.00 8.15 -3.24
C GLY A 23 -9.94 9.08 -2.64
N TYR A 24 -9.73 9.04 -1.32
CA TYR A 24 -8.68 9.82 -0.66
C TYR A 24 -7.28 9.35 -1.04
N ILE A 25 -7.09 8.03 -1.07
CA ILE A 25 -5.82 7.40 -1.42
C ILE A 25 -5.46 7.69 -2.89
N ASP A 26 -6.44 7.66 -3.79
CA ASP A 26 -6.28 8.04 -5.19
C ASP A 26 -5.89 9.52 -5.32
N ALA A 27 -6.56 10.42 -4.59
CA ALA A 27 -6.23 11.84 -4.59
C ALA A 27 -4.78 12.09 -4.12
N TRP A 28 -4.32 11.38 -3.10
CA TRP A 28 -2.92 11.44 -2.66
C TRP A 28 -1.95 10.91 -3.72
N ALA A 29 -2.28 9.80 -4.38
CA ALA A 29 -1.47 9.27 -5.46
C ALA A 29 -1.37 10.23 -6.65
N GLN A 30 -2.46 10.90 -7.02
CA GLN A 30 -2.45 11.91 -8.07
C GLN A 30 -1.61 13.13 -7.68
N ARG A 31 -1.78 13.64 -6.47
CA ARG A 31 -1.12 14.88 -6.00
C ARG A 31 0.36 14.70 -5.69
N TYR A 32 0.73 13.61 -5.03
CA TYR A 32 2.08 13.39 -4.50
C TYR A 32 2.81 12.23 -5.16
N GLY A 33 2.10 11.36 -5.87
CA GLY A 33 2.65 10.11 -6.40
C GLY A 33 3.92 10.34 -7.19
N ARG A 34 3.99 11.34 -8.08
CA ARG A 34 5.21 11.63 -8.87
C ARG A 34 6.45 11.94 -8.02
N ARG A 35 6.29 12.47 -6.81
CA ARG A 35 7.37 12.84 -5.89
C ARG A 35 7.90 11.65 -5.08
N LEU A 36 7.13 10.57 -4.97
CA LEU A 36 7.54 9.38 -4.23
C LEU A 36 8.63 8.61 -4.98
N LYS A 37 9.72 8.27 -4.31
CA LYS A 37 10.81 7.48 -4.90
C LYS A 37 10.45 6.00 -4.99
N LEU A 38 9.61 5.53 -4.08
CA LEU A 38 9.05 4.18 -4.09
C LEU A 38 7.53 4.27 -4.26
N LYS A 39 6.99 3.47 -5.17
CA LYS A 39 5.54 3.31 -5.38
C LYS A 39 5.08 2.06 -4.66
N ALA A 40 3.87 2.09 -4.10
CA ALA A 40 3.29 0.91 -3.46
C ALA A 40 3.24 -0.26 -4.43
N VAL A 41 2.70 -0.06 -5.64
CA VAL A 41 2.66 -1.08 -6.69
C VAL A 41 3.21 -0.48 -7.98
N SER A 42 4.39 -0.95 -8.38
CA SER A 42 5.15 -0.37 -9.49
C SER A 42 4.75 -0.86 -10.88
N GLY A 43 4.04 -2.00 -10.98
CA GLY A 43 3.69 -2.62 -12.26
C GLY A 43 2.38 -3.41 -12.24
N GLY A 44 1.98 -3.90 -13.41
CA GLY A 44 0.74 -4.64 -13.61
C GLY A 44 -0.51 -3.76 -13.71
N ALA A 45 -1.67 -4.40 -13.85
CA ALA A 45 -2.97 -3.73 -13.98
C ALA A 45 -3.33 -2.90 -12.74
N ASN A 46 -2.87 -3.33 -11.56
CA ASN A 46 -3.17 -2.68 -10.28
C ASN A 46 -2.03 -1.75 -9.81
N ARG A 47 -1.29 -1.14 -10.76
CA ARG A 47 -0.22 -0.19 -10.43
C ARG A 47 -0.81 0.99 -9.66
N HIS A 48 -0.18 1.37 -8.55
CA HIS A 48 -0.65 2.47 -7.74
C HIS A 48 0.48 3.06 -6.89
N ALA A 49 0.54 4.39 -6.77
CA ALA A 49 1.64 5.05 -6.09
C ALA A 49 1.59 4.90 -4.56
N VAL A 50 0.38 4.84 -3.99
CA VAL A 50 0.13 4.91 -2.53
C VAL A 50 -0.58 3.65 -1.99
N MET A 51 -1.73 3.29 -2.55
CA MET A 51 -2.48 2.08 -2.18
C MET A 51 -1.65 0.78 -2.21
N TRP A 52 -1.57 0.13 -1.05
CA TRP A 52 -1.13 -1.23 -0.84
C TRP A 52 -2.27 -2.00 -0.17
N ASP A 53 -3.22 -2.48 -0.98
CA ASP A 53 -4.42 -3.19 -0.50
C ASP A 53 -4.04 -4.53 0.15
N MET A 54 -4.09 -4.61 1.47
CA MET A 54 -3.78 -5.83 2.21
C MET A 54 -4.89 -6.87 2.11
N ARG A 55 -6.05 -6.61 1.48
CA ARG A 55 -7.01 -7.69 1.20
C ARG A 55 -6.51 -8.66 0.14
N ASP A 56 -5.56 -8.23 -0.70
CA ASP A 56 -4.85 -9.14 -1.59
C ASP A 56 -3.87 -9.99 -0.77
N ARG A 57 -4.16 -11.29 -0.65
CA ARG A 57 -3.33 -12.26 0.07
C ARG A 57 -1.87 -12.26 -0.41
N ARG A 58 -1.61 -11.99 -1.69
CA ARG A 58 -0.25 -11.93 -2.21
C ARG A 58 0.52 -10.76 -1.61
N ARG A 59 -0.14 -9.61 -1.44
CA ARG A 59 0.44 -8.42 -0.81
C ARG A 59 0.69 -8.64 0.69
N GLN A 60 -0.21 -9.34 1.39
CA GLN A 60 0.05 -9.76 2.77
C GLN A 60 1.30 -10.63 2.86
N GLN A 61 1.41 -11.65 2.00
CA GLN A 61 2.56 -12.55 1.97
C GLN A 61 3.86 -11.78 1.72
N THR A 62 3.91 -10.93 0.69
CA THR A 62 5.08 -10.11 0.37
C THR A 62 5.49 -9.22 1.54
N PHE A 63 4.53 -8.62 2.25
CA PHE A 63 4.82 -7.79 3.42
C PHE A 63 5.40 -8.62 4.57
N THR A 64 4.78 -9.75 4.90
CA THR A 64 5.25 -10.65 5.97
C THR A 64 6.68 -11.13 5.72
N GLU A 65 6.97 -11.58 4.50
CA GLU A 65 8.31 -12.05 4.11
C GLU A 65 9.35 -10.92 4.19
N ALA A 66 8.99 -9.71 3.76
CA ALA A 66 9.89 -8.56 3.83
C ALA A 66 10.18 -8.14 5.27
N VAL A 67 9.18 -8.18 6.16
CA VAL A 67 9.33 -7.87 7.58
C VAL A 67 10.18 -8.92 8.29
N ASP A 68 9.94 -10.22 8.04
CA ASP A 68 10.75 -11.30 8.61
C ASP A 68 12.23 -11.17 8.21
N ARG A 69 12.49 -10.92 6.92
CA ARG A 69 13.84 -10.66 6.43
C ARG A 69 14.49 -9.47 7.13
N PHE A 70 13.79 -8.34 7.21
CA PHE A 70 14.32 -7.15 7.86
C PHE A 70 14.62 -7.40 9.35
N TYR A 71 13.74 -8.11 10.04
CA TYR A 71 13.93 -8.47 11.44
C TYR A 71 15.22 -9.28 11.67
N ARG A 72 15.46 -10.31 10.84
CA ARG A 72 16.70 -11.09 10.87
C ARG A 72 17.92 -10.23 10.54
N ASP A 73 17.84 -9.42 9.48
CA ASP A 73 18.93 -8.54 9.04
C ASP A 73 19.36 -7.53 10.13
N VAL A 74 18.43 -7.10 10.99
CA VAL A 74 18.70 -6.16 12.10
C VAL A 74 19.29 -6.86 13.33
N LEU A 75 18.84 -8.07 13.66
CA LEU A 75 19.27 -8.78 14.87
C LEU A 75 20.53 -9.63 14.68
N GLU A 76 20.81 -10.09 13.47
CA GLU A 76 21.96 -10.93 13.14
C GLU A 76 23.18 -10.11 12.67
N ARG A 77 23.18 -8.80 12.96
CA ARG A 77 24.29 -7.86 12.72
C ARG A 77 25.11 -7.60 13.98
#